data_AF-A7TKL1-F1
#
_entry.id   AF-A7TKL1-F1
#
_cell.length_a   1.000
_cell.length_b   1.000
_cell.length_c   1.000
_cell.angle_alpha   90.00
_cell.angle_beta   90.00
_cell.angle_gamma   90.00
#
_symmetry.space_group_name_H-M   'P 1'
#
loop_
_entity.id
_entity.type
_entity.pdbx_description
1 polymer ?
#
loop_
_entity_poly.entity_id
_entity_poly.type
_entity_poly.pdbx_seq_one_letter_code
_entity_poly.pdbx_strand_id
1 'polypeptide(L)'
;MSMMLAKRMGLPGARLQQNFKKIIIRQISSNNSKLNQTSSELSILKNPDSLLMNDLGFMKSSKISMSPGFSPFDRTSVLSSNGANQSRDVMQLWSLLEACLFSNYMDRAFSILKSLYMVKSHRPYFIDDYNLYLRKFSESCNSVNELGRKLTKDFEVHFPESDYNDKTLAIMVHHALKFVDKSNDPKLAKIIDTYFNMGYNSVKSITSHVDILSVADLELLHNKLKLIKYYDIPRSLRPLIQIES
;
A
#
# COMPACT_ATOMS: atom_id res chain seq x y z
N MET A 1 9.54 -49.37 37.60
CA MET A 1 9.19 -49.48 36.17
C MET A 1 7.98 -48.58 35.90
N SER A 2 8.18 -47.26 35.79
CA SER A 2 7.19 -46.28 35.30
C SER A 2 7.79 -44.88 35.41
N MET A 3 8.39 -44.42 34.31
CA MET A 3 8.61 -43.01 33.98
C MET A 3 9.21 -43.01 32.59
N MET A 4 8.41 -42.75 31.56
CA MET A 4 8.80 -42.18 30.26
C MET A 4 7.58 -42.20 29.34
N LEU A 5 6.82 -41.09 29.28
CA LEU A 5 6.04 -40.69 28.09
C LEU A 5 5.36 -39.34 28.31
N ALA A 6 6.15 -38.26 28.24
CA ALA A 6 5.62 -36.91 28.02
C ALA A 6 6.70 -36.00 27.40
N LYS A 7 7.06 -36.26 26.14
CA LYS A 7 7.82 -35.31 25.33
C LYS A 7 7.42 -35.43 23.86
N ARG A 8 6.18 -35.03 23.56
CA ARG A 8 5.69 -34.83 22.20
C ARG A 8 4.74 -33.64 22.19
N MET A 9 4.85 -32.85 21.12
CA MET A 9 4.09 -31.63 20.78
C MET A 9 4.77 -30.32 21.16
N GLY A 10 5.78 -29.96 20.36
CA GLY A 10 6.20 -28.57 20.23
C GLY A 10 5.05 -27.75 19.64
N LEU A 11 4.53 -26.82 20.43
CA LEU A 11 3.56 -25.81 20.01
C LEU A 11 4.21 -24.85 18.98
N PRO A 12 3.70 -24.74 17.74
CA PRO A 12 4.19 -23.77 16.76
C PRO A 12 3.73 -22.31 17.04
N GLY A 13 2.85 -22.08 18.01
CA GLY A 13 2.33 -20.74 18.34
C GLY A 13 3.35 -19.78 18.97
N ALA A 14 4.36 -20.30 19.67
CA ALA A 14 5.35 -19.46 20.35
C ALA A 14 6.38 -18.81 19.41
N ARG A 15 6.66 -19.44 18.25
CA ARG A 15 7.66 -18.92 17.29
C ARG A 15 7.15 -17.72 16.50
N LEU A 16 5.86 -17.69 16.16
CA LEU A 16 5.26 -16.52 15.52
C LEU A 16 5.33 -15.31 16.48
N GLN A 17 4.92 -15.48 17.74
CA GLN A 17 4.99 -14.39 18.72
C GLN A 17 6.42 -13.89 19.00
N GLN A 18 7.42 -14.77 18.94
CA GLN A 18 8.83 -14.38 19.16
C GLN A 18 9.43 -13.64 17.96
N ASN A 19 9.06 -13.97 16.72
CA ASN A 19 9.50 -13.22 15.55
C ASN A 19 8.88 -11.82 15.50
N PHE A 20 7.62 -11.66 15.94
CA PHE A 20 6.96 -10.36 15.97
C PHE A 20 7.48 -9.42 17.08
N LYS A 21 7.92 -9.95 18.24
CA LYS A 21 8.50 -9.11 19.31
C LYS A 21 9.81 -8.40 18.92
N LYS A 22 10.56 -8.91 17.95
CA LYS A 22 11.82 -8.28 17.49
C LYS A 22 11.59 -6.97 16.72
N ILE A 23 10.39 -6.75 16.18
CA ILE A 23 10.07 -5.58 15.34
C ILE A 23 9.85 -4.31 16.21
N ILE A 24 9.41 -4.47 17.45
CA ILE A 24 9.02 -3.33 18.33
C ILE A 24 10.23 -2.52 18.82
N ILE A 25 11.46 -3.05 18.83
CA ILE A 25 12.62 -2.37 19.44
C ILE A 25 13.30 -1.35 18.50
N ARG A 26 12.96 -1.29 17.20
CA ARG A 26 13.71 -0.47 16.23
C ARG A 26 13.19 0.95 15.93
N GLN A 27 12.06 1.39 16.50
CA GLN A 27 11.50 2.69 16.16
C GLN A 27 11.16 3.54 17.40
N ILE A 28 12.19 4.14 17.99
CA ILE A 28 12.07 5.40 18.73
C ILE A 28 13.24 6.29 18.29
N SER A 29 13.06 7.04 17.19
CA SER A 29 13.65 8.37 17.00
C SER A 29 13.17 8.98 15.67
N SER A 30 12.17 9.86 15.73
CA SER A 30 11.95 10.85 14.67
C SER A 30 11.39 12.13 15.29
N ASN A 31 12.22 13.17 15.38
CA ASN A 31 11.78 14.53 15.71
C ASN A 31 11.84 15.39 14.44
N ASN A 32 10.64 15.83 14.03
CA ASN A 32 10.24 17.14 13.49
C ASN A 32 11.24 17.98 12.67
N SER A 33 10.80 18.38 11.48
CA SER A 33 10.73 19.81 11.14
C SER A 33 9.71 20.10 10.02
N LYS A 34 8.79 21.02 10.32
CA LYS A 34 7.86 21.71 9.40
C LYS A 34 8.58 22.91 8.79
N LEU A 35 8.28 23.30 7.55
CA LEU A 35 8.31 24.72 7.17
C LEU A 35 7.42 25.03 5.96
N ASN A 36 6.87 26.25 5.99
CA ASN A 36 5.63 26.71 5.39
C ASN A 36 5.77 27.36 4.00
N GLN A 37 4.63 27.39 3.30
CA GLN A 37 4.06 28.37 2.35
C GLN A 37 4.87 29.63 1.99
N THR A 38 4.74 30.08 0.73
CA THR A 38 4.08 31.36 0.38
C THR A 38 3.92 31.54 -1.15
N SER A 39 2.72 31.94 -1.55
CA SER A 39 2.33 32.45 -2.87
C SER A 39 2.03 33.94 -2.73
N SER A 40 2.44 34.78 -3.68
CA SER A 40 1.99 36.18 -3.78
C SER A 40 2.09 36.68 -5.22
N GLU A 41 1.03 37.35 -5.65
CA GLU A 41 0.77 37.93 -6.97
C GLU A 41 1.32 39.36 -7.14
N LEU A 42 1.32 39.80 -8.41
CA LEU A 42 1.00 41.14 -8.94
C LEU A 42 1.93 42.34 -8.70
N SER A 43 2.40 42.94 -9.80
CA SER A 43 2.12 44.35 -10.12
C SER A 43 2.48 44.71 -11.57
N ILE A 44 1.49 45.30 -12.26
CA ILE A 44 1.57 45.99 -13.56
C ILE A 44 1.75 47.49 -13.26
N LEU A 45 2.61 48.19 -14.02
CA LEU A 45 2.62 49.64 -14.06
C LEU A 45 2.83 50.17 -15.49
N LYS A 46 1.92 51.07 -15.88
CA LYS A 46 1.87 51.92 -17.07
C LYS A 46 3.04 52.92 -17.05
N ASN A 47 3.47 53.57 -18.14
CA ASN A 47 2.84 54.74 -18.80
C ASN A 47 3.78 55.29 -19.94
N PRO A 48 3.51 56.41 -20.67
CA PRO A 48 3.15 56.40 -22.09
C PRO A 48 3.98 57.35 -23.01
N ASP A 49 3.46 57.53 -24.25
CA ASP A 49 3.66 58.63 -25.22
C ASP A 49 4.86 58.62 -26.21
N SER A 50 4.55 58.34 -27.49
CA SER A 50 4.74 59.31 -28.59
C SER A 50 4.09 58.83 -29.90
N LEU A 51 3.25 59.70 -30.46
CA LEU A 51 2.69 59.65 -31.82
C LEU A 51 3.76 60.11 -32.83
N LEU A 52 3.94 59.41 -33.95
CA LEU A 52 3.95 60.00 -35.30
C LEU A 52 4.08 58.95 -36.41
N MET A 53 3.54 59.34 -37.56
CA MET A 53 3.29 58.58 -38.78
C MET A 53 4.53 58.09 -39.54
N ASN A 54 4.25 57.16 -40.46
CA ASN A 54 5.02 56.80 -41.68
C ASN A 54 6.27 55.94 -41.46
N ASP A 55 6.33 54.75 -42.06
CA ASP A 55 6.85 54.60 -43.41
C ASP A 55 6.92 53.11 -43.83
N LEU A 56 6.37 52.80 -45.00
CA LEU A 56 6.50 51.52 -45.69
C LEU A 56 7.85 51.52 -46.39
N GLY A 57 8.90 50.97 -45.75
CA GLY A 57 10.26 51.07 -46.28
C GLY A 57 11.09 49.80 -46.10
N PHE A 58 11.12 48.97 -47.13
CA PHE A 58 12.15 47.95 -47.33
C PHE A 58 13.54 48.60 -47.26
N MET A 59 14.30 48.35 -46.18
CA MET A 59 15.75 48.52 -46.21
C MET A 59 16.45 47.29 -45.65
N LYS A 60 17.17 46.65 -46.59
CA LYS A 60 18.27 45.73 -46.35
C LYS A 60 19.22 46.32 -45.30
N SER A 61 19.48 45.58 -44.22
CA SER A 61 20.71 45.73 -43.44
C SER A 61 21.39 44.38 -43.30
N SER A 62 22.36 44.17 -44.17
CA SER A 62 23.38 43.14 -44.12
C SER A 62 24.22 43.27 -42.84
N LYS A 63 24.56 42.12 -42.25
CA LYS A 63 25.69 41.91 -41.33
C LYS A 63 25.58 42.52 -39.92
N ILE A 64 24.96 41.77 -39.02
CA ILE A 64 25.44 41.67 -37.63
C ILE A 64 25.75 40.20 -37.36
N SER A 65 27.06 39.92 -37.28
CA SER A 65 27.61 38.72 -36.66
C SER A 65 27.46 38.89 -35.14
N MET A 66 26.47 38.23 -34.56
CA MET A 66 26.48 37.86 -33.16
C MET A 66 26.41 36.35 -33.18
N SER A 67 27.47 35.69 -32.72
CA SER A 67 27.42 34.28 -32.39
C SER A 67 26.16 34.06 -31.56
N PRO A 68 25.31 33.06 -31.88
CA PRO A 68 24.22 32.80 -31.00
C PRO A 68 24.86 32.16 -29.77
N GLY A 69 25.00 32.95 -28.71
CA GLY A 69 25.11 32.47 -27.36
C GLY A 69 23.83 31.73 -27.00
N PHE A 70 23.55 30.61 -27.68
CA PHE A 70 22.68 29.56 -27.18
C PHE A 70 23.42 28.97 -25.99
N SER A 71 23.28 29.60 -24.83
CA SER A 71 23.26 28.85 -23.59
C SER A 71 22.20 27.76 -23.79
N PRO A 72 22.55 26.46 -23.75
CA PRO A 72 21.56 25.42 -23.87
C PRO A 72 20.58 25.61 -22.71
N PHE A 73 19.33 25.92 -23.03
CA PHE A 73 18.20 25.85 -22.11
C PHE A 73 17.90 24.39 -21.75
N ASP A 74 18.91 23.63 -21.34
CA ASP A 74 18.88 22.16 -21.25
C ASP A 74 19.48 21.64 -19.94
N ARG A 75 19.22 22.35 -18.83
CA ARG A 75 19.41 21.76 -17.50
C ARG A 75 18.10 21.49 -16.75
N THR A 76 16.98 22.05 -17.21
CA THR A 76 15.65 21.80 -16.62
C THR A 76 14.88 20.68 -17.33
N SER A 77 15.12 20.46 -18.63
CA SER A 77 14.53 19.36 -19.42
C SER A 77 15.04 17.98 -19.00
N VAL A 78 16.32 17.86 -18.63
CA VAL A 78 16.95 16.59 -18.18
C VAL A 78 16.51 16.18 -16.77
N LEU A 79 16.18 17.16 -15.91
CA LEU A 79 15.62 16.88 -14.58
C LEU A 79 14.11 16.55 -14.66
N SER A 80 13.40 17.08 -15.65
CA SER A 80 11.97 16.81 -15.87
C SER A 80 11.70 15.52 -16.66
N SER A 81 12.64 15.04 -17.47
CA SER A 81 12.49 13.79 -18.26
C SER A 81 12.63 12.53 -17.41
N ASN A 82 13.48 12.54 -16.38
CA ASN A 82 13.66 11.40 -15.49
C ASN A 82 12.39 11.08 -14.66
N GLY A 83 11.65 12.10 -14.24
CA GLY A 83 10.39 11.91 -13.51
C GLY A 83 9.25 11.38 -14.40
N ALA A 84 9.12 11.92 -15.62
CA ALA A 84 8.08 11.53 -16.56
C ALA A 84 8.27 10.11 -17.12
N ASN A 85 9.53 9.70 -17.37
CA ASN A 85 9.83 8.34 -17.79
C ASN A 85 9.58 7.33 -16.66
N GLN A 86 9.97 7.68 -15.43
CA GLN A 86 9.75 6.82 -14.27
C GLN A 86 8.25 6.62 -13.96
N SER A 87 7.42 7.67 -14.05
CA SER A 87 5.98 7.53 -13.83
C SER A 87 5.33 6.64 -14.90
N ARG A 88 5.78 6.77 -16.15
CA ARG A 88 5.33 5.92 -17.26
C ARG A 88 5.72 4.46 -17.00
N ASP A 89 6.95 4.19 -16.59
CA ASP A 89 7.44 2.85 -16.32
C ASP A 89 6.68 2.19 -15.14
N VAL A 90 6.42 2.95 -14.07
CA VAL A 90 5.59 2.47 -12.94
C VAL A 90 4.19 2.11 -13.43
N MET A 91 3.55 2.96 -14.24
CA MET A 91 2.22 2.70 -14.77
C MET A 91 2.19 1.45 -15.67
N GLN A 92 3.23 1.24 -16.49
CA GLN A 92 3.37 0.05 -17.32
C GLN A 92 3.55 -1.22 -16.47
N LEU A 93 4.42 -1.16 -15.46
CA LEU A 93 4.62 -2.28 -14.52
C LEU A 93 3.34 -2.59 -13.76
N TRP A 94 2.60 -1.57 -13.32
CA TRP A 94 1.32 -1.74 -12.64
C TRP A 94 0.26 -2.37 -13.53
N SER A 95 0.09 -1.89 -14.76
CA SER A 95 -0.83 -2.48 -15.74
C SER A 95 -0.48 -3.95 -16.03
N LEU A 96 0.82 -4.25 -16.12
CA LEU A 96 1.30 -5.61 -16.32
C LEU A 96 1.08 -6.49 -15.08
N LEU A 97 1.23 -5.93 -13.88
CA LEU A 97 0.94 -6.62 -12.61
C LEU A 97 -0.52 -7.04 -12.58
N GLU A 98 -1.44 -6.12 -12.85
CA GLU A 98 -2.88 -6.42 -12.89
C GLU A 98 -3.18 -7.53 -13.90
N ALA A 99 -2.68 -7.41 -15.13
CA ALA A 99 -2.86 -8.43 -16.16
C ALA A 99 -2.33 -9.82 -15.74
N CYS A 100 -1.16 -9.87 -15.09
CA CYS A 100 -0.59 -11.12 -14.58
C CYS A 100 -1.45 -11.71 -13.46
N LEU A 101 -1.99 -10.89 -12.55
CA LEU A 101 -2.87 -11.34 -11.48
C LEU A 101 -4.20 -11.87 -12.03
N PHE A 102 -4.78 -11.22 -13.05
CA PHE A 102 -5.98 -11.71 -13.74
C PHE A 102 -5.74 -13.04 -14.44
N SER A 103 -4.57 -13.23 -15.05
CA SER A 103 -4.16 -14.48 -15.71
C SER A 103 -3.58 -15.53 -14.75
N ASN A 104 -3.58 -15.25 -13.44
CA ASN A 104 -3.06 -16.14 -12.39
C ASN A 104 -1.56 -16.49 -12.53
N TYR A 105 -0.77 -15.63 -13.19
CA TYR A 105 0.69 -15.76 -13.29
C TYR A 105 1.39 -15.19 -12.05
N MET A 106 1.24 -15.88 -10.92
CA MET A 106 1.66 -15.39 -9.59
C MET A 106 3.17 -15.17 -9.47
N ASP A 107 4.01 -16.05 -10.01
CA ASP A 107 5.47 -15.89 -9.95
C ASP A 107 5.96 -14.66 -10.75
N ARG A 108 5.31 -14.40 -11.88
CA ARG A 108 5.59 -13.23 -12.71
C ARG A 108 5.10 -11.96 -12.04
N ALA A 109 3.88 -11.98 -11.48
CA ALA A 109 3.35 -10.88 -10.68
C ALA A 109 4.28 -10.53 -9.50
N PHE A 110 4.81 -11.54 -8.81
CA PHE A 110 5.76 -11.33 -7.72
C PHE A 110 7.09 -10.73 -8.19
N SER A 111 7.56 -11.11 -9.38
CA SER A 111 8.75 -10.51 -9.98
C SER A 111 8.53 -9.04 -10.34
N ILE A 112 7.35 -8.69 -10.84
CA ILE A 112 6.96 -7.30 -11.11
C ILE A 112 6.87 -6.48 -9.82
N LEU A 113 6.32 -7.03 -8.74
CA LEU A 113 6.32 -6.38 -7.43
C LEU A 113 7.74 -6.05 -6.95
N LYS A 114 8.70 -6.96 -7.14
CA LYS A 114 10.11 -6.67 -6.84
C LYS A 114 10.62 -5.49 -7.66
N SER A 115 10.30 -5.43 -8.94
CA SER A 115 10.66 -4.28 -9.79
C SER A 115 10.03 -2.99 -9.31
N LEU A 116 8.73 -2.98 -8.96
CA LEU A 116 8.02 -1.82 -8.42
C LEU A 116 8.63 -1.34 -7.09
N TYR A 117 9.00 -2.27 -6.20
CA TYR A 117 9.63 -1.94 -4.91
C TYR A 117 10.99 -1.24 -5.05
N MET A 118 11.74 -1.56 -6.11
CA MET A 118 13.04 -0.91 -6.38
C MET A 118 12.89 0.55 -6.83
N VAL A 119 11.69 0.96 -7.27
CA VAL A 119 11.41 2.34 -7.65
C VAL A 119 11.15 3.18 -6.40
N LYS A 120 12.17 3.96 -5.99
CA LYS A 120 12.12 4.76 -4.74
C LYS A 120 10.94 5.73 -4.66
N SER A 121 10.59 6.39 -5.78
CA SER A 121 9.48 7.34 -5.84
C SER A 121 8.10 6.69 -5.65
N HIS A 122 7.98 5.39 -5.95
CA HIS A 122 6.75 4.62 -5.83
C HIS A 122 6.60 3.92 -4.47
N ARG A 123 7.69 3.79 -3.71
CA ARG A 123 7.73 3.05 -2.44
C ARG A 123 6.58 3.37 -1.46
N PRO A 124 6.13 4.63 -1.28
CA PRO A 124 5.00 4.95 -0.39
C PRO A 124 3.68 4.24 -0.78
N TYR A 125 3.49 3.92 -2.06
CA TYR A 125 2.27 3.29 -2.59
C TYR A 125 2.39 1.78 -2.76
N PHE A 126 3.60 1.22 -2.58
CA PHE A 126 3.90 -0.18 -2.83
C PHE A 126 3.00 -1.15 -2.04
N ILE A 127 2.59 -0.78 -0.82
CA ILE A 127 1.74 -1.64 0.00
C ILE A 127 0.38 -1.92 -0.64
N ASP A 128 -0.15 -1.00 -1.43
CA ASP A 128 -1.43 -1.20 -2.13
C ASP A 128 -1.29 -2.21 -3.27
N ASP A 129 -0.19 -2.16 -4.02
CA ASP A 129 0.13 -3.17 -5.04
C ASP A 129 0.35 -4.55 -4.42
N TYR A 130 1.06 -4.59 -3.29
CA TYR A 130 1.26 -5.82 -2.55
C TYR A 130 -0.07 -6.38 -2.03
N ASN A 131 -0.97 -5.54 -1.53
CA ASN A 131 -2.30 -5.96 -1.10
C ASN A 131 -3.14 -6.53 -2.26
N LEU A 132 -3.01 -5.98 -3.47
CA LEU A 132 -3.65 -6.53 -4.65
C LEU A 132 -3.14 -7.96 -4.96
N TYR A 133 -1.82 -8.15 -4.93
CA TYR A 133 -1.20 -9.46 -5.09
C TYR A 133 -1.60 -10.43 -3.97
N LEU A 134 -1.56 -9.99 -2.71
CA LEU A 134 -1.84 -10.82 -1.53
C LEU A 134 -3.29 -11.29 -1.54
N ARG A 135 -4.22 -10.41 -1.90
CA ARG A 135 -5.64 -10.76 -2.09
C ARG A 135 -5.78 -11.88 -3.09
N LYS A 136 -5.15 -11.75 -4.26
CA LYS A 136 -5.20 -12.81 -5.30
C LYS A 136 -4.53 -14.10 -4.84
N PHE A 137 -3.38 -14.00 -4.19
CA PHE A 137 -2.66 -15.16 -3.64
C PHE A 137 -3.49 -15.91 -2.60
N SER A 138 -4.24 -15.20 -1.76
CA SER A 138 -5.11 -15.80 -0.74
C SER A 138 -6.19 -16.71 -1.31
N GLU A 139 -6.60 -16.53 -2.58
CA GLU A 139 -7.56 -17.40 -3.25
C GLU A 139 -7.00 -18.81 -3.53
N SER A 140 -5.66 -18.91 -3.64
CA SER A 140 -4.95 -20.17 -3.91
C SER A 140 -4.46 -20.88 -2.64
N CYS A 141 -4.50 -20.20 -1.48
CA CYS A 141 -4.03 -20.75 -0.22
C CYS A 141 -5.01 -21.79 0.34
N ASN A 142 -4.46 -22.90 0.84
CA ASN A 142 -5.26 -23.97 1.45
C ASN A 142 -5.33 -23.86 2.97
N SER A 143 -4.55 -22.96 3.58
CA SER A 143 -4.50 -22.79 5.03
C SER A 143 -4.18 -21.37 5.44
N VAL A 144 -4.71 -20.96 6.60
CA VAL A 144 -4.47 -19.63 7.19
C VAL A 144 -2.99 -19.38 7.46
N ASN A 145 -2.27 -20.42 7.90
CA ASN A 145 -0.85 -20.33 8.21
C ASN A 145 0.03 -20.09 6.96
N GLU A 146 -0.40 -20.58 5.79
CA GLU A 146 0.34 -20.41 4.55
C GLU A 146 0.42 -18.94 4.15
N LEU A 147 -0.72 -18.24 4.18
CA LEU A 147 -0.80 -16.81 3.87
C LEU A 147 0.03 -15.98 4.85
N GLY A 148 -0.08 -16.28 6.16
CA GLY A 148 0.73 -15.59 7.18
C GLY A 148 2.23 -15.80 7.02
N ARG A 149 2.66 -17.03 6.68
CA ARG A 149 4.08 -17.33 6.40
C ARG A 149 4.57 -16.61 5.15
N LYS A 150 3.74 -16.52 4.10
CA LYS A 150 4.08 -15.81 2.87
C LYS A 150 4.28 -14.32 3.15
N LEU A 151 3.35 -13.71 3.88
CA LEU A 151 3.43 -12.30 4.29
C LEU A 151 4.72 -12.01 5.07
N THR A 152 4.99 -12.78 6.12
CA THR A 152 6.18 -12.61 6.94
C THR A 152 7.46 -12.78 6.11
N LYS A 153 7.54 -13.83 5.29
CA LYS A 153 8.71 -14.08 4.43
C LYS A 153 8.93 -12.95 3.43
N ASP A 154 7.86 -12.43 2.83
CA ASP A 154 7.96 -11.38 1.82
C ASP A 154 8.50 -10.08 2.42
N PHE A 155 7.99 -9.65 3.58
CA PHE A 155 8.53 -8.45 4.25
C PHE A 155 9.92 -8.66 4.84
N GLU A 156 10.22 -9.82 5.43
CA GLU A 156 11.55 -10.06 6.00
C GLU A 156 12.65 -10.18 4.94
N VAL A 157 12.36 -10.80 3.79
CA VAL A 157 13.38 -11.18 2.80
C VAL A 157 13.37 -10.29 1.57
N HIS A 158 12.21 -9.85 1.11
CA HIS A 158 12.07 -9.18 -0.18
C HIS A 158 11.75 -7.69 -0.05
N PHE A 159 10.96 -7.29 0.96
CA PHE A 159 10.46 -5.93 1.12
C PHE A 159 10.67 -5.39 2.55
N PRO A 160 11.92 -5.30 3.03
CA PRO A 160 12.21 -5.00 4.44
C PRO A 160 11.90 -3.56 4.89
N GLU A 161 11.66 -2.63 3.97
CA GLU A 161 11.27 -1.25 4.27
C GLU A 161 9.75 -1.03 4.18
N SER A 162 8.98 -2.09 3.88
CA SER A 162 7.53 -2.03 3.78
C SER A 162 6.88 -2.63 5.01
N ASP A 163 5.85 -1.96 5.51
CA ASP A 163 5.02 -2.43 6.62
C ASP A 163 3.63 -2.81 6.11
N TYR A 164 2.98 -3.76 6.80
CA TYR A 164 1.57 -4.07 6.56
C TYR A 164 0.67 -2.93 7.05
N ASN A 165 -0.48 -2.77 6.40
CA ASN A 165 -1.50 -1.82 6.81
C ASN A 165 -2.82 -2.53 7.20
N ASP A 166 -3.81 -1.76 7.62
CA ASP A 166 -5.11 -2.30 8.02
C ASP A 166 -5.80 -3.08 6.89
N LYS A 167 -5.55 -2.70 5.63
CA LYS A 167 -6.04 -3.41 4.44
C LYS A 167 -5.40 -4.79 4.31
N THR A 168 -4.10 -4.91 4.57
CA THR A 168 -3.40 -6.21 4.64
C THR A 168 -4.03 -7.10 5.70
N LEU A 169 -4.31 -6.55 6.88
CA LEU A 169 -4.94 -7.29 7.98
C LEU A 169 -6.38 -7.70 7.64
N ALA A 170 -7.14 -6.85 6.94
CA ALA A 170 -8.47 -7.20 6.44
C ALA A 170 -8.43 -8.40 5.49
N ILE A 171 -7.44 -8.49 4.59
CA ILE A 171 -7.23 -9.65 3.71
C ILE A 171 -6.95 -10.91 4.53
N MET A 172 -6.09 -10.81 5.54
CA MET A 172 -5.74 -11.92 6.43
C MET A 172 -6.97 -12.43 7.20
N VAL A 173 -7.79 -11.52 7.74
CA VAL A 173 -9.03 -11.84 8.46
C VAL A 173 -10.05 -12.49 7.52
N HIS A 174 -10.31 -11.89 6.35
CA HIS A 174 -11.23 -12.44 5.35
C HIS A 174 -10.82 -13.87 4.94
N HIS A 175 -9.53 -14.09 4.68
CA HIS A 175 -9.02 -15.41 4.35
C HIS A 175 -9.20 -16.40 5.51
N ALA A 176 -8.93 -15.98 6.75
CA ALA A 176 -9.14 -16.84 7.92
C ALA A 176 -10.61 -17.25 8.11
N LEU A 177 -11.55 -16.33 7.86
CA LEU A 177 -12.99 -16.58 8.01
C LEU A 177 -13.51 -17.70 7.10
N LYS A 178 -12.93 -17.88 5.90
CA LYS A 178 -13.27 -18.98 4.97
C LYS A 178 -13.07 -20.39 5.55
N PHE A 179 -12.33 -20.51 6.66
CA PHE A 179 -12.04 -21.79 7.31
C PHE A 179 -12.84 -22.01 8.61
N VAL A 180 -13.64 -21.03 9.05
CA VAL A 180 -14.44 -21.13 10.29
C VAL A 180 -15.43 -22.27 10.20
N ASP A 181 -16.19 -22.35 9.09
CA ASP A 181 -17.22 -23.37 8.93
C ASP A 181 -16.65 -24.76 8.65
N LYS A 182 -15.41 -24.84 8.14
CA LYS A 182 -14.76 -26.11 7.78
C LYS A 182 -14.15 -26.83 8.98
N SER A 183 -13.76 -26.10 10.02
CA SER A 183 -12.89 -26.64 11.07
C SER A 183 -13.45 -26.50 12.48
N ASN A 184 -14.39 -25.58 12.72
CA ASN A 184 -14.92 -25.22 14.05
C ASN A 184 -13.81 -25.12 15.12
N ASP A 185 -12.58 -24.74 14.70
CA ASP A 185 -11.39 -24.80 15.55
C ASP A 185 -11.30 -23.50 16.38
N PRO A 186 -11.32 -23.58 17.73
CA PRO A 186 -11.17 -22.41 18.58
C PRO A 186 -9.84 -21.68 18.38
N LYS A 187 -8.84 -22.30 17.76
CA LYS A 187 -7.58 -21.65 17.39
C LYS A 187 -7.78 -20.57 16.32
N LEU A 188 -8.76 -20.72 15.43
CA LEU A 188 -8.98 -19.78 14.35
C LEU A 188 -9.46 -18.42 14.86
N ALA A 189 -10.35 -18.42 15.86
CA ALA A 189 -10.77 -17.21 16.55
C ALA A 189 -9.57 -16.47 17.18
N LYS A 190 -8.64 -17.20 17.81
CA LYS A 190 -7.40 -16.61 18.36
C LYS A 190 -6.47 -16.04 17.29
N ILE A 191 -6.41 -16.66 16.12
CA ILE A 191 -5.61 -16.16 15.00
C ILE A 191 -6.21 -14.84 14.48
N ILE A 192 -7.52 -14.79 14.30
CA ILE A 192 -8.23 -13.58 13.87
C ILE A 192 -8.06 -12.46 14.90
N ASP A 193 -8.23 -12.77 16.19
CA ASP A 193 -7.97 -11.83 17.29
C ASP A 193 -6.52 -11.31 17.28
N THR A 194 -5.56 -12.18 16.98
CA THR A 194 -4.16 -11.76 16.80
C THR A 194 -4.02 -10.76 15.65
N TYR A 195 -4.69 -10.96 14.52
CA TYR A 195 -4.65 -10.02 13.40
C TYR A 195 -5.26 -8.67 13.76
N PHE A 196 -6.35 -8.64 14.53
CA PHE A 196 -6.89 -7.38 15.04
C PHE A 196 -5.92 -6.66 15.98
N ASN A 197 -5.24 -7.40 16.85
CA ASN A 197 -4.24 -6.85 17.77
C ASN A 197 -2.93 -6.43 17.08
N MET A 198 -2.69 -6.86 15.84
CA MET A 198 -1.55 -6.39 15.02
C MET A 198 -1.82 -5.03 14.37
N GLY A 199 -3.09 -4.60 14.28
CA GLY A 199 -3.44 -3.30 13.73
C GLY A 199 -2.89 -2.17 14.58
N TYR A 200 -2.24 -1.19 13.95
CA TYR A 200 -1.84 0.05 14.62
C TYR A 200 -3.04 0.91 15.00
N ASN A 201 -4.12 0.80 14.23
CA ASN A 201 -5.37 1.51 14.43
C ASN A 201 -6.40 0.64 15.19
N SER A 202 -7.59 1.18 15.41
CA SER A 202 -8.71 0.42 15.98
C SER A 202 -9.17 -0.73 15.07
N VAL A 203 -9.78 -1.77 15.67
CA VAL A 203 -10.50 -2.84 14.97
C VAL A 203 -11.45 -2.29 13.89
N LYS A 204 -12.12 -1.18 14.19
CA LYS A 204 -12.99 -0.44 13.27
C LYS A 204 -12.31 -0.03 11.94
N SER A 205 -11.01 0.24 11.97
CA SER A 205 -10.24 0.60 10.77
C SER A 205 -10.09 -0.60 9.85
N ILE A 206 -9.77 -1.77 10.41
CA ILE A 206 -9.68 -3.03 9.66
C ILE A 206 -11.06 -3.38 9.07
N THR A 207 -12.13 -3.32 9.87
CA THR A 207 -13.50 -3.62 9.42
C THR A 207 -14.08 -2.58 8.45
N SER A 208 -13.43 -1.42 8.27
CA SER A 208 -13.86 -0.41 7.31
C SER A 208 -13.51 -0.73 5.84
N HIS A 209 -12.66 -1.73 5.61
CA HIS A 209 -12.26 -2.19 4.29
C HIS A 209 -13.31 -3.14 3.68
N VAL A 210 -14.47 -2.56 3.36
CA VAL A 210 -15.65 -3.26 2.82
C VAL A 210 -15.44 -3.80 1.40
N ASP A 211 -14.38 -3.37 0.71
CA ASP A 211 -13.95 -3.94 -0.57
C ASP A 211 -13.32 -5.33 -0.42
N ILE A 212 -12.96 -5.71 0.81
CA ILE A 212 -12.38 -7.00 1.18
C ILE A 212 -13.32 -7.80 2.07
N LEU A 213 -13.81 -7.19 3.16
CA LEU A 213 -14.69 -7.86 4.12
C LEU A 213 -16.15 -7.75 3.66
N SER A 214 -16.75 -8.90 3.37
CA SER A 214 -18.15 -9.00 2.98
C SER A 214 -19.09 -8.81 4.18
N VAL A 215 -20.38 -8.56 3.91
CA VAL A 215 -21.40 -8.48 4.97
C VAL A 215 -21.46 -9.78 5.77
N ALA A 216 -21.35 -10.92 5.09
CA ALA A 216 -21.30 -12.24 5.74
C ALA A 216 -20.08 -12.39 6.67
N ASP A 217 -18.92 -11.86 6.28
CA ASP A 217 -17.73 -11.88 7.15
C ASP A 217 -17.95 -11.10 8.44
N LEU A 218 -18.56 -9.90 8.32
CA LEU A 218 -18.86 -9.05 9.47
C LEU A 218 -19.90 -9.68 10.40
N GLU A 219 -20.91 -10.34 9.82
CA GLU A 219 -21.92 -11.09 10.57
C GLU A 219 -21.29 -12.27 11.34
N LEU A 220 -20.41 -13.04 10.70
CA LEU A 220 -19.66 -14.13 11.35
C LEU A 220 -18.78 -13.61 12.48
N LEU A 221 -18.08 -12.49 12.27
CA LEU A 221 -17.22 -11.88 13.29
C LEU A 221 -18.01 -11.38 14.50
N HIS A 222 -19.20 -10.81 14.28
CA HIS A 222 -20.04 -10.24 15.33
C HIS A 222 -20.86 -11.32 16.06
N ASN A 223 -21.68 -12.08 15.33
CA ASN A 223 -22.66 -12.99 15.91
C ASN A 223 -22.01 -14.29 16.40
N LYS A 224 -21.24 -14.94 15.52
CA LYS A 224 -20.68 -16.28 15.78
C LYS A 224 -19.41 -16.24 16.62
N LEU A 225 -18.47 -15.37 16.24
CA LEU A 225 -17.14 -15.32 16.87
C LEU A 225 -17.05 -14.32 18.03
N LYS A 226 -17.96 -13.35 18.11
CA LYS A 226 -17.98 -12.28 19.14
C LYS A 226 -16.64 -11.54 19.27
N LEU A 227 -15.91 -11.39 18.17
CA LEU A 227 -14.60 -10.75 18.13
C LEU A 227 -14.68 -9.24 17.90
N ILE A 228 -15.79 -8.78 17.30
CA ILE A 228 -16.04 -7.35 17.04
C ILE A 228 -17.35 -6.94 17.69
N LYS A 229 -17.47 -5.66 18.03
CA LYS A 229 -18.72 -5.10 18.57
C LYS A 229 -19.49 -4.39 17.48
N TYR A 230 -20.79 -4.17 17.71
CA TYR A 230 -21.66 -3.49 16.75
C TYR A 230 -21.16 -2.10 16.31
N TYR A 231 -20.48 -1.37 17.20
CA TYR A 231 -19.95 -0.05 16.86
C TYR A 231 -18.71 -0.09 15.95
N ASP A 232 -18.01 -1.23 15.89
CA ASP A 232 -16.85 -1.44 15.01
C ASP A 232 -17.28 -1.66 13.56
N ILE A 233 -18.55 -2.00 13.32
CA ILE A 233 -19.11 -2.18 11.99
C ILE A 233 -19.32 -0.79 11.33
N PRO A 234 -18.93 -0.60 10.06
CA PRO A 234 -19.20 0.61 9.30
C PRO A 234 -20.68 0.97 9.28
N ARG A 235 -21.00 2.26 9.47
CA ARG A 235 -22.39 2.74 9.63
C ARG A 235 -23.28 2.35 8.45
N SER A 236 -22.74 2.30 7.23
CA SER A 236 -23.45 1.93 6.01
C SER A 236 -23.89 0.46 5.98
N LEU A 237 -23.16 -0.44 6.65
CA LEU A 237 -23.44 -1.88 6.63
C LEU A 237 -24.24 -2.36 7.83
N ARG A 238 -24.30 -1.56 8.90
CA ARG A 238 -25.05 -1.88 10.13
C ARG A 238 -26.51 -2.32 9.91
N PRO A 239 -27.29 -1.73 8.98
CA PRO A 239 -28.67 -2.18 8.75
C PRO A 239 -28.77 -3.56 8.09
N LEU A 240 -27.69 -4.03 7.46
CA LEU A 240 -27.66 -5.30 6.72
C LEU A 240 -27.27 -6.49 7.62
N ILE A 241 -26.76 -6.23 8.82
CA ILE A 241 -26.33 -7.26 9.76
C ILE A 241 -27.47 -7.55 10.71
N GLN A 242 -27.93 -8.80 10.71
CA GLN A 242 -28.95 -9.26 11.64
C GLN A 242 -28.33 -9.34 13.03
N ILE A 243 -28.93 -8.64 13.99
CA ILE A 243 -28.52 -8.72 15.39
C ILE A 243 -29.30 -9.90 15.99
N GLU A 244 -28.67 -11.06 16.08
CA GLU A 244 -29.22 -12.16 16.87
C GLU A 244 -29.12 -11.78 18.35
N SER A 245 -30.26 -11.41 18.92
CA SER A 245 -30.45 -11.09 20.34
C SER A 245 -30.53 -12.35 21.21
#